data_AF-A0A921F4X6-F1
#
_entry.id   AF-A0A921F4X6-F1
#
_cell.length_a   1.000
_cell.length_b   1.000
_cell.length_c   1.000
_cell.angle_alpha   90.00
_cell.angle_beta   90.00
_cell.angle_gamma   90.00
#
_symmetry.space_group_name_H-M   'P 1'
#
loop_
_entity.id
_entity.type
_entity.pdbx_description
1 polymer ?
#
loop_
_entity_poly.entity_id
_entity_poly.type
_entity_poly.pdbx_seq_one_letter_code
_entity_poly.pdbx_strand_id
1 'polypeptide(L)' 'MEDKRYEITIGELATRAGVRTSALRFYEDKGLIISRRTSGNQRRYHRAMLRR' A
#
# COMPACT_ATOMS: atom_id res chain seq x y z
N MET A 1 -12.32 -14.01 -7.43
CA MET A 1 -10.88 -13.68 -7.32
C MET A 1 -10.70 -12.30 -7.95
N GLU A 2 -11.11 -11.23 -7.26
CA GLU A 2 -11.23 -9.89 -7.86
C GLU A 2 -10.74 -8.78 -6.91
N ASP A 3 -9.51 -8.95 -6.41
CA ASP A 3 -8.84 -7.95 -5.56
C ASP A 3 -7.98 -6.95 -6.37
N LYS A 4 -7.88 -7.12 -7.70
CA LYS A 4 -7.10 -6.22 -8.58
C LYS A 4 -7.68 -4.80 -8.68
N ARG A 5 -8.97 -4.61 -8.42
CA ARG A 5 -9.63 -3.29 -8.55
C ARG A 5 -9.31 -2.29 -7.44
N TYR A 6 -8.52 -2.69 -6.44
CA TYR A 6 -8.27 -1.89 -5.25
C TYR A 6 -6.77 -1.71 -4.92
N GLU A 7 -5.90 -1.84 -5.92
CA GLU A 7 -4.45 -1.68 -5.75
C GLU A 7 -4.00 -0.24 -5.97
N ILE A 8 -3.64 0.45 -4.88
CA ILE A 8 -3.18 1.84 -4.90
C ILE A 8 -1.66 1.93 -4.72
N THR A 9 -1.06 3.02 -5.19
CA THR A 9 0.38 3.26 -5.00
C THR A 9 0.69 3.69 -3.57
N ILE A 10 1.97 3.63 -3.16
CA ILE A 10 2.38 4.12 -1.84
C ILE A 10 2.06 5.61 -1.64
N GLY A 11 2.13 6.42 -2.70
CA GLY A 11 1.81 7.85 -2.65
C GLY A 11 0.33 8.07 -2.40
N GLU A 12 -0.52 7.35 -3.11
CA GLU A 12 -1.97 7.43 -2.94
C GLU A 12 -2.43 6.88 -1.59
N LEU A 13 -1.79 5.80 -1.12
CA LEU A 13 -1.96 5.27 0.24
C LEU A 13 -1.57 6.31 1.29
N ALA A 14 -0.44 7.00 1.12
CA ALA A 14 0.05 8.04 2.01
C ALA A 14 -0.94 9.21 2.10
N THR A 15 -1.39 9.72 0.95
CA THR A 15 -2.37 10.80 0.87
C THR A 15 -3.69 10.43 1.56
N ARG A 16 -4.17 9.19 1.36
CA ARG A 16 -5.43 8.72 1.94
C ARG A 16 -5.34 8.46 3.45
N ALA A 17 -4.20 7.95 3.91
CA ALA A 17 -3.93 7.69 5.32
C ALA A 17 -3.51 8.95 6.10
N GLY A 18 -3.19 10.04 5.41
CA GLY A 18 -2.65 11.25 6.04
C GLY A 18 -1.26 11.05 6.65
N VAL A 19 -0.51 10.03 6.20
CA VAL A 19 0.84 9.71 6.70
C VAL A 19 1.87 9.91 5.61
N ARG A 20 3.14 10.05 5.99
CA ARG A 20 4.23 10.14 5.02
C ARG A 20 4.47 8.79 4.33
N THR A 21 4.91 8.82 3.08
CA THR A 21 5.34 7.61 2.34
C THR A 21 6.49 6.88 3.04
N SER A 22 7.35 7.58 3.77
CA SER A 22 8.39 6.98 4.61
C SER A 22 7.83 6.18 5.79
N ALA A 23 6.73 6.64 6.40
CA ALA A 23 6.05 5.93 7.47
C ALA A 23 5.44 4.62 6.94
N LEU A 24 4.86 4.64 5.73
CA LEU A 24 4.39 3.43 5.07
C LEU A 24 5.52 2.44 4.80
N ARG A 25 6.68 2.90 4.30
CA ARG A 25 7.85 2.03 4.13
C ARG A 25 8.32 1.43 5.45
N PHE A 26 8.30 2.22 6.52
CA PHE A 26 8.62 1.74 7.86
C PHE A 26 7.63 0.66 8.31
N TYR A 27 6.34 0.85 8.09
CA TYR A 27 5.34 -0.18 8.39
C TYR A 27 5.47 -1.43 7.52
N GLU A 28 5.90 -1.27 6.26
CA GLU A 28 6.17 -2.39 5.34
C GLU A 28 7.35 -3.22 5.85
N ASP A 29 8.44 -2.55 6.24
CA ASP A 29 9.63 -3.17 6.83
C ASP A 29 9.33 -3.85 8.17
N LYS A 30 8.41 -3.27 8.96
CA LYS A 30 7.90 -3.88 10.18
C LYS A 30 6.90 -5.02 9.94
N GLY A 31 6.50 -5.30 8.70
CA GLY A 31 5.52 -6.34 8.36
C GLY A 31 4.07 -6.00 8.75
N LEU A 32 3.80 -4.74 9.11
CA LEU A 32 2.46 -4.25 9.46
C LEU A 32 1.61 -3.98 8.21
N ILE A 33 2.26 -3.62 7.11
CA ILE A 33 1.63 -3.50 5.81
C ILE A 33 2.30 -4.41 4.78
N ILE A 34 1.50 -4.93 3.87
CA ILE A 34 1.92 -5.87 2.85
C ILE A 34 1.74 -5.19 1.50
N SER A 35 2.82 -5.11 0.73
CA SER A 35 2.77 -4.67 -0.66
C SER A 35 2.79 -5.86 -1.60
N ARG A 36 2.06 -5.76 -2.71
CA ARG A 36 2.19 -6.65 -3.86
C ARG A 36 3.17 -6.00 -4.83
N ARG A 37 4.18 -6.76 -5.26
CA ARG A 37 5.04 -6.35 -6.38
C ARG A 37 4.36 -6.69 -7.70
N THR A 38 4.27 -5.73 -8.60
CA THR A 38 3.84 -6.00 -9.97
C THR A 38 5.02 -6.54 -10.79
N SER A 39 4.73 -7.11 -11.97
CA SER A 39 5.76 -7.57 -12.92
C SER A 39 6.75 -6.47 -13.34
N GLY A 40 6.41 -5.20 -13.14
CA GLY A 40 7.28 -4.05 -13.39
C GLY A 40 8.03 -3.54 -12.16
N ASN A 41 8.18 -4.37 -11.11
CA ASN A 41 8.82 -4.03 -9.83
C ASN A 41 8.19 -2.84 -9.07
N GLN A 42 6.95 -2.47 -9.42
CA GLN A 42 6.22 -1.42 -8.71
C GLN A 42 5.54 -2.01 -7.47
N ARG A 43 5.59 -1.30 -6.35
CA ARG A 43 4.89 -1.67 -5.12
C ARG A 43 3.47 -1.17 -5.16
N ARG A 44 2.51 -2.08 -5.01
CA ARG A 44 1.09 -1.76 -4.89
C ARG A 44 0.53 -2.25 -3.58
N TYR A 45 -0.38 -1.45 -3.03
CA TYR A 45 -0.94 -1.66 -1.72
C TYR A 45 -2.44 -1.88 -1.83
N HIS A 46 -2.98 -2.73 -0.97
CA HIS A 46 -4.41 -2.98 -0.96
C HIS A 46 -5.15 -1.82 -0.30
N ARG A 47 -6.12 -1.22 -1.01
CA ARG A 47 -6.93 -0.12 -0.46
C ARG A 47 -7.70 -0.53 0.80
N ALA A 48 -8.04 -1.81 0.95
CA ALA A 48 -8.73 -2.34 2.12
C ALA A 48 -7.88 -2.36 3.40
N MET A 49 -6.58 -2.11 3.31
CA MET A 49 -5.67 -2.06 4.46
C MET A 49 -5.96 -0.88 5.40
N LEU A 50 -6.56 0.19 4.88
CA LEU A 50 -7.19 1.24 5.69
C LEU A 50 -8.70 1.01 5.73
N ARG A 51 -9.14 0.04 6.53
CA ARG A 51 -10.54 -0.04 6.95
C ARG A 51 -10.77 0.95 8.08
N ARG A 52 -11.84 1.74 7.95
CA ARG A 52 -12.51 2.47 9.03
C ARG A 52 -13.44 1.52 9.77
#